data_AF-A0A191HUM9-F1
#
_entry.id   AF-A0A191HUM9-F1
#
_cell.length_a   1.000
_cell.length_b   1.000
_cell.length_c   1.000
_cell.angle_alpha   90.00
_cell.angle_beta   90.00
_cell.angle_gamma   90.00
#
_symmetry.space_group_name_H-M   'P 1'
#
loop_
_entity.id
_entity.type
_entity.pdbx_description
1 polymer ?
#
loop_
_entity_poly.entity_id
_entity_poly.type
_entity_poly.pdbx_seq_one_letter_code
_entity_poly.pdbx_strand_id
1 'polypeptide(L)'
;MIESIDIGGPTLIRGAAKNFYHVMVVTDPKDYGYVIETLKNNQNTKAFAAIAEYDDLIAYYFTKDEKYPNRLALPLRLKSKLRYGENPHQEGYLYETAYKDESILDYEQLQGKEISFNNINDLFEGLSLLTEFKDDKVTCVAVKHSASCGVAVGQTAFESFEKNYGL
;
A
#
# COMPACT_ATOMS: atom_id res chain seq x y z
N MET A 1 -2.52 24.95 1.81
CA MET A 1 -1.89 23.84 1.06
C MET A 1 -0.89 24.35 0.03
N ILE A 2 -1.24 25.27 -0.88
CA ILE A 2 -0.25 25.93 -1.75
C ILE A 2 0.85 26.63 -0.93
N GLU A 3 0.47 27.32 0.16
CA GLU A 3 1.42 27.93 1.10
C GLU A 3 2.25 26.92 1.91
N SER A 4 1.88 25.64 1.88
CA SER A 4 2.59 24.54 2.55
C SER A 4 3.55 23.80 1.60
N ILE A 5 3.58 24.18 0.32
CA ILE A 5 4.53 23.63 -0.65
C ILE A 5 5.88 24.30 -0.39
N ASP A 6 6.77 23.54 0.23
CA ASP A 6 8.14 24.00 0.44
C ASP A 6 8.91 23.95 -0.89
N ILE A 7 9.51 25.09 -1.28
CA ILE A 7 10.41 25.18 -2.43
C ILE A 7 11.87 25.05 -1.99
N GLY A 8 12.19 25.56 -0.80
CA GLY A 8 13.55 25.58 -0.26
C GLY A 8 14.02 24.20 0.17
N GLY A 9 13.20 23.48 0.93
CA GLY A 9 13.45 22.11 1.38
C GLY A 9 13.80 21.17 0.22
N PRO A 10 12.92 20.99 -0.78
CA PRO A 10 13.22 20.13 -1.93
C PRO A 10 14.45 20.58 -2.71
N THR A 11 14.70 21.89 -2.85
CA THR A 11 15.90 22.41 -3.51
C THR A 11 17.17 21.99 -2.77
N LEU A 12 17.19 22.13 -1.43
CA LEU A 12 18.32 21.73 -0.59
C LEU A 12 18.52 20.22 -0.60
N ILE A 13 17.45 19.44 -0.47
CA ILE A 13 17.51 17.98 -0.47
C ILE A 13 18.04 17.50 -1.84
N ARG A 14 17.54 18.06 -2.95
CA ARG A 14 18.04 17.76 -4.31
C ARG A 14 19.51 18.13 -4.50
N GLY A 15 19.94 19.29 -4.00
CA GLY A 15 21.33 19.73 -4.07
C GLY A 15 22.26 18.80 -3.30
N ALA A 16 21.89 18.42 -2.08
CA ALA A 16 22.65 17.50 -1.24
C ALA A 16 22.68 16.08 -1.83
N ALA A 17 21.53 15.56 -2.30
CA ALA A 17 21.46 14.26 -2.96
C ALA A 17 22.32 14.23 -4.23
N LYS A 18 22.25 15.25 -5.10
CA LYS A 18 23.13 15.36 -6.28
C LYS A 18 24.61 15.27 -5.92
N ASN A 19 25.00 15.87 -4.80
CA ASN A 19 26.37 15.85 -4.27
C ASN A 19 26.61 14.70 -3.28
N PHE A 20 25.95 13.56 -3.45
CA PHE A 20 26.01 12.43 -2.50
C PHE A 20 27.43 11.92 -2.21
N TYR A 21 28.40 12.10 -3.11
CA TYR A 21 29.80 11.75 -2.82
C TYR A 21 30.42 12.57 -1.67
N HIS A 22 29.84 13.73 -1.35
CA HIS A 22 30.38 14.68 -0.38
C HIS A 22 29.41 15.07 0.73
N VAL A 23 28.10 14.88 0.52
CA VAL A 23 27.04 15.28 1.46
C VAL A 23 26.04 14.14 1.62
N MET A 24 25.71 13.81 2.87
CA MET A 24 24.62 12.88 3.19
C MET A 24 23.38 13.71 3.56
N VAL A 25 22.22 13.38 2.99
CA VAL A 25 20.95 14.02 3.32
C VAL A 25 19.97 13.01 3.89
N VAL A 26 19.27 13.41 4.94
CA VAL A 26 18.35 12.59 5.70
C VAL A 26 17.01 13.31 5.76
N THR A 27 15.96 12.64 5.34
CA THR A 27 14.62 13.23 5.18
C THR A 27 13.56 12.57 6.05
N ASP A 28 13.86 11.41 6.63
CA ASP A 28 12.99 10.69 7.57
C ASP A 28 13.72 10.53 8.93
N PRO A 29 13.15 11.01 10.05
CA PRO A 29 13.70 10.78 11.39
C PRO A 29 13.95 9.31 11.75
N LYS A 30 13.19 8.36 11.17
CA LYS A 30 13.39 6.92 11.39
C LYS A 30 14.76 6.44 10.89
N ASP A 31 15.34 7.15 9.91
CA ASP A 31 16.64 6.81 9.36
C ASP A 31 17.81 7.31 10.22
N TYR A 32 17.58 8.06 11.32
CA TYR A 32 18.68 8.56 12.16
C TYR A 32 19.57 7.43 12.71
N GLY A 33 18.97 6.31 13.11
CA GLY A 33 19.73 5.13 13.54
C GLY A 33 20.59 4.56 12.41
N TYR A 34 20.00 4.38 11.23
CA TYR A 34 20.71 3.92 10.03
C TYR A 34 21.82 4.89 9.61
N VAL A 35 21.61 6.20 9.71
CA VAL A 35 22.60 7.23 9.39
C VAL A 35 23.76 7.20 10.38
N ILE A 36 23.50 7.03 11.67
CA ILE A 36 24.56 6.85 12.68
C ILE A 36 25.39 5.59 12.36
N GLU A 37 24.77 4.52 11.88
CA GLU A 37 25.47 3.30 11.43
C GLU A 37 26.15 3.47 10.06
N THR A 38 25.59 4.28 9.17
CA THR A 38 26.08 4.49 7.79
C THR A 38 27.16 5.55 7.73
N LEU A 39 27.21 6.50 8.66
CA LEU A 39 28.40 7.32 8.89
C LEU A 39 29.61 6.47 9.31
N LYS A 40 29.37 5.23 9.75
CA LYS A 40 30.43 4.22 9.93
C LYS A 40 30.73 3.44 8.63
N ASN A 41 29.82 3.44 7.63
CA ASN A 41 29.80 2.46 6.50
C ASN A 41 29.48 3.00 5.06
N ASN A 42 29.30 4.31 4.82
CA ASN A 42 29.13 5.02 3.51
C ASN A 42 28.06 4.49 2.49
N GLN A 43 26.77 4.85 2.66
CA GLN A 43 25.71 4.60 1.65
C GLN A 43 24.69 5.76 1.56
N ASN A 44 24.33 6.21 0.33
CA ASN A 44 23.53 7.43 0.09
C ASN A 44 22.26 7.25 -0.80
N THR A 45 21.77 6.02 -1.01
CA THR A 45 20.65 5.75 -1.94
C THR A 45 19.27 6.20 -1.43
N LYS A 46 19.06 6.29 -0.11
CA LYS A 46 17.76 6.64 0.51
C LYS A 46 17.29 8.07 0.23
N ALA A 47 18.24 9.01 0.17
CA ALA A 47 17.99 10.43 -0.08
C ALA A 47 17.20 10.69 -1.37
N PHE A 48 17.62 10.04 -2.47
CA PHE A 48 16.97 10.21 -3.76
C PHE A 48 15.58 9.59 -3.82
N ALA A 49 15.37 8.45 -3.16
CA ALA A 49 14.06 7.82 -3.07
C ALA A 49 13.05 8.73 -2.36
N ALA A 50 13.46 9.39 -1.27
CA ALA A 50 12.59 10.31 -0.53
C ALA A 50 12.23 11.59 -1.33
N ILE A 51 13.16 12.13 -2.12
CA ILE A 51 12.86 13.25 -3.04
C ILE A 51 11.84 12.80 -4.08
N ALA A 52 12.08 11.64 -4.72
CA ALA A 52 11.20 11.13 -5.77
C ALA A 52 9.78 10.93 -5.24
N GLU A 53 9.65 10.36 -4.04
CA GLU A 53 8.36 10.19 -3.38
C GLU A 53 7.67 11.53 -3.08
N TYR A 54 8.41 12.55 -2.62
CA TYR A 54 7.87 13.89 -2.38
C TYR A 54 7.35 14.53 -3.67
N ASP A 55 8.12 14.48 -4.76
CA ASP A 55 7.71 15.01 -6.05
C ASP A 55 6.49 14.26 -6.62
N ASP A 56 6.44 12.93 -6.45
CA ASP A 56 5.29 12.10 -6.85
C ASP A 56 4.03 12.43 -6.05
N LEU A 57 4.14 12.71 -4.74
CA LEU A 57 3.01 13.14 -3.92
C LEU A 57 2.45 14.50 -4.35
N ILE A 58 3.33 15.45 -4.70
CA ILE A 58 2.91 16.74 -5.26
C ILE A 58 2.19 16.53 -6.58
N ALA A 59 2.78 15.75 -7.49
CA ALA A 59 2.19 15.46 -8.80
C ALA A 59 0.82 14.79 -8.64
N TYR A 60 0.71 13.79 -7.77
CA TYR A 60 -0.55 13.12 -7.44
C TYR A 60 -1.59 14.11 -6.90
N TYR A 61 -1.23 15.00 -5.97
CA TYR A 61 -2.17 15.97 -5.40
C TYR A 61 -2.84 16.86 -6.46
N PHE A 62 -2.09 17.27 -7.49
CA PHE A 62 -2.63 18.12 -8.56
C PHE A 62 -3.43 17.35 -9.61
N THR A 63 -3.23 16.03 -9.75
CA THR A 63 -3.89 15.21 -10.78
C THR A 63 -4.96 14.26 -10.23
N LYS A 64 -5.08 14.11 -8.90
CA LYS A 64 -5.98 13.12 -8.26
C LYS A 64 -7.46 13.24 -8.65
N ASP A 65 -7.92 14.45 -9.00
CA ASP A 65 -9.32 14.72 -9.37
C ASP A 65 -9.54 14.64 -10.90
N GLU A 66 -8.47 14.45 -11.68
CA GLU A 66 -8.55 14.21 -13.11
C GLU A 66 -8.94 12.75 -13.39
N LYS A 67 -10.00 12.54 -14.16
CA LYS A 67 -10.45 11.17 -14.50
C LYS A 67 -9.43 10.39 -15.32
N TYR A 68 -8.68 11.08 -16.19
CA TYR A 68 -7.67 10.50 -17.07
C TYR A 68 -6.46 11.45 -17.16
N PRO A 69 -5.58 11.46 -16.15
CA PRO A 69 -4.47 12.39 -16.14
C PRO A 69 -3.44 12.00 -17.21
N ASN A 70 -2.87 12.99 -17.88
CA ASN A 70 -1.80 12.78 -18.86
C ASN A 70 -0.49 12.26 -18.22
N ARG A 71 -0.37 12.35 -16.88
CA ARG A 71 0.71 11.75 -16.09
C ARG A 71 0.15 11.13 -14.82
N LEU A 72 0.45 9.85 -14.61
CA LEU A 72 0.09 9.12 -13.41
C LEU A 72 1.28 9.07 -12.44
N ALA A 73 1.10 9.62 -11.24
CA ALA A 73 2.07 9.54 -10.16
C ALA A 73 1.63 8.48 -9.13
N LEU A 74 2.52 7.54 -8.81
CA LEU A 74 2.25 6.40 -7.92
C LEU A 74 3.33 6.35 -6.80
N PRO A 75 3.21 7.17 -5.75
CA PRO A 75 4.14 7.17 -4.63
C PRO A 75 3.91 5.93 -3.75
N LEU A 76 4.56 4.83 -4.14
CA LEU A 76 4.44 3.52 -3.52
C LEU A 76 5.68 3.18 -2.70
N ARG A 77 5.47 2.66 -1.49
CA ARG A 77 6.52 2.10 -0.63
C ARG A 77 6.38 0.59 -0.55
N LEU A 78 7.51 -0.12 -0.56
CA LEU A 78 7.52 -1.55 -0.33
C LEU A 78 7.12 -1.82 1.13
N LYS A 79 5.99 -2.50 1.34
CA LYS A 79 5.51 -2.92 2.67
C LYS A 79 6.15 -4.24 3.08
N SER A 80 6.14 -5.24 2.21
CA SER A 80 6.70 -6.56 2.49
C SER A 80 6.95 -7.37 1.23
N LYS A 81 7.81 -8.40 1.32
CA LYS A 81 7.88 -9.46 0.32
C LYS A 81 6.77 -10.47 0.62
N LEU A 82 6.09 -10.97 -0.41
CA LEU A 82 5.10 -12.03 -0.30
C LEU A 82 5.76 -13.40 -0.45
N ARG A 83 5.08 -14.44 0.04
CA ARG A 83 5.55 -15.83 -0.05
C ARG A 83 5.88 -16.28 -1.49
N TYR A 84 5.08 -15.85 -2.45
CA TYR A 84 5.27 -15.98 -3.90
C TYR A 84 4.24 -15.05 -4.60
N GLY A 85 4.38 -14.86 -5.90
CA GLY A 85 3.42 -14.16 -6.76
C GLY A 85 2.14 -14.98 -6.98
N GLU A 86 1.58 -14.95 -8.17
CA GLU A 86 0.39 -15.75 -8.49
C GLU A 86 0.69 -17.27 -8.45
N ASN A 87 1.90 -17.66 -8.88
CA ASN A 87 2.39 -19.02 -8.89
C ASN A 87 3.67 -19.18 -8.05
N PRO A 88 3.97 -20.39 -7.50
CA PRO A 88 5.11 -20.61 -6.60
C PRO A 88 6.50 -20.24 -7.13
N HIS A 89 6.67 -20.21 -8.45
CA HIS A 89 7.94 -19.88 -9.10
C HIS A 89 8.12 -18.36 -9.32
N GLN A 90 7.08 -17.56 -9.05
CA GLN A 90 7.10 -16.10 -9.21
C GLN A 90 7.37 -15.44 -7.87
N GLU A 91 8.15 -14.37 -7.87
CA GLU A 91 8.27 -13.52 -6.69
C GLU A 91 7.08 -12.56 -6.59
N GLY A 92 6.71 -12.20 -5.36
CA GLY A 92 5.64 -11.24 -5.08
C GLY A 92 6.08 -10.22 -4.04
N TYR A 93 5.66 -8.97 -4.21
CA TYR A 93 6.00 -7.87 -3.33
C TYR A 93 4.78 -6.99 -3.13
N LEU A 94 4.51 -6.63 -1.88
CA LEU A 94 3.39 -5.79 -1.50
C LEU A 94 3.85 -4.35 -1.38
N TYR A 95 3.19 -3.45 -2.10
CA TYR A 95 3.44 -2.02 -2.04
C TYR A 95 2.20 -1.29 -1.51
N GLU A 96 2.42 -0.20 -0.77
CA GLU A 96 1.36 0.66 -0.24
C GLU A 96 1.58 2.13 -0.63
N THR A 97 0.50 2.88 -0.75
CA THR A 97 0.54 4.32 -1.03
C THR A 97 0.85 5.11 0.22
N ALA A 98 1.68 6.15 0.10
CA ALA A 98 2.09 6.96 1.25
C ALA A 98 1.03 7.92 1.83
N TYR A 99 -0.15 8.02 1.22
CA TYR A 99 -1.17 9.06 1.52
C TYR A 99 -2.55 8.51 1.90
N LYS A 100 -2.70 7.19 2.04
CA LYS A 100 -4.00 6.58 2.37
C LYS A 100 -3.98 6.15 3.83
N ASP A 101 -4.94 6.65 4.62
CA ASP A 101 -5.01 6.36 6.06
C ASP A 101 -5.44 4.92 6.35
N GLU A 102 -6.21 4.29 5.46
CA GLU A 102 -6.68 2.91 5.60
C GLU A 102 -6.64 2.17 4.26
N SER A 103 -6.05 0.98 4.29
CA SER A 103 -5.95 0.03 3.18
C SER A 103 -6.49 -1.32 3.61
N ILE A 104 -6.98 -2.10 2.65
CA ILE A 104 -7.23 -3.54 2.86
C ILE A 104 -5.98 -4.29 3.32
N LEU A 105 -4.81 -3.71 3.06
CA LEU A 105 -3.52 -4.23 3.47
C LEU A 105 -3.19 -3.94 4.93
N ASP A 106 -4.07 -3.27 5.68
CA ASP A 106 -3.93 -2.97 7.10
C ASP A 106 -4.70 -3.99 7.94
N TYR A 107 -4.39 -5.27 7.73
CA TYR A 107 -4.96 -6.38 8.48
C TYR A 107 -3.98 -6.91 9.52
N GLU A 108 -4.51 -7.47 10.60
CA GLU A 108 -3.75 -8.29 11.55
C GLU A 108 -4.01 -9.78 11.27
N GLN A 109 -2.95 -10.53 10.95
CA GLN A 109 -3.06 -11.97 10.78
C GLN A 109 -2.96 -12.68 12.13
N LEU A 110 -4.10 -13.13 12.66
CA LEU A 110 -4.15 -13.82 13.96
C LEU A 110 -3.68 -15.29 13.89
N GLN A 111 -3.81 -15.95 12.73
CA GLN A 111 -3.46 -17.36 12.55
C GLN A 111 -3.16 -17.68 11.08
N GLY A 112 -2.50 -18.82 10.83
CA GLY A 112 -2.30 -19.41 9.51
C GLY A 112 -0.90 -19.23 8.96
N LYS A 113 -0.69 -19.66 7.71
CA LYS A 113 0.54 -19.37 6.98
C LYS A 113 0.50 -17.93 6.51
N GLU A 114 1.66 -17.32 6.32
CA GLU A 114 1.79 -16.01 5.68
C GLU A 114 0.92 -15.91 4.42
N ILE A 115 0.22 -14.79 4.29
CA ILE A 115 -0.71 -14.55 3.18
C ILE A 115 0.00 -14.66 1.83
N SER A 116 -0.66 -15.27 0.84
CA SER A 116 -0.16 -15.29 -0.54
C SER A 116 -0.73 -14.14 -1.37
N PHE A 117 -0.14 -13.86 -2.53
CA PHE A 117 -0.69 -12.91 -3.52
C PHE A 117 -2.16 -13.19 -3.85
N ASN A 118 -2.51 -14.44 -4.12
CA ASN A 118 -3.88 -14.83 -4.46
C ASN A 118 -4.85 -14.63 -3.28
N ASN A 119 -4.38 -14.82 -2.03
CA ASN A 119 -5.22 -14.57 -0.86
C ASN A 119 -5.52 -13.07 -0.68
N ILE A 120 -4.57 -12.19 -0.99
CA ILE A 120 -4.80 -10.73 -0.98
C ILE A 120 -5.84 -10.35 -2.03
N ASN A 121 -5.74 -10.90 -3.25
CA ASN A 121 -6.73 -10.65 -4.30
C ASN A 121 -8.12 -11.17 -3.92
N ASP A 122 -8.22 -12.39 -3.40
CA ASP A 122 -9.51 -12.96 -2.95
C ASP A 122 -10.12 -12.15 -1.79
N LEU A 123 -9.28 -11.65 -0.87
CA LEU A 123 -9.72 -10.78 0.22
C LEU A 123 -10.26 -9.44 -0.32
N PHE A 124 -9.60 -8.85 -1.32
CA PHE A 124 -10.04 -7.62 -1.98
C PHE A 124 -11.40 -7.77 -2.65
N GLU A 125 -11.60 -8.83 -3.42
CA GLU A 125 -12.89 -9.10 -4.06
C GLU A 125 -13.98 -9.37 -3.02
N GLY A 126 -13.66 -10.14 -1.97
CA GLY A 126 -14.60 -10.45 -0.90
C GLY A 126 -15.07 -9.22 -0.14
N LEU A 127 -14.14 -8.36 0.27
CA LEU A 127 -14.47 -7.11 0.97
C LEU A 127 -15.20 -6.13 0.06
N SER A 128 -14.74 -5.95 -1.18
CA SER A 128 -15.40 -5.06 -2.14
C SER A 128 -16.86 -5.46 -2.33
N LEU A 129 -17.13 -6.74 -2.54
CA LEU A 129 -18.49 -7.24 -2.70
C LEU A 129 -19.32 -7.12 -1.42
N LEU A 130 -18.73 -7.35 -0.25
CA LEU A 130 -19.42 -7.11 1.03
C LEU A 130 -19.88 -5.65 1.16
N THR A 131 -19.10 -4.67 0.69
CA THR A 131 -19.46 -3.24 0.79
C THR A 131 -20.67 -2.83 -0.07
N GLU A 132 -21.08 -3.64 -1.04
CA GLU A 132 -22.29 -3.40 -1.84
C GLU A 132 -23.58 -3.69 -1.06
N PHE A 133 -23.50 -4.45 0.04
CA PHE A 133 -24.65 -4.80 0.89
C PHE A 133 -24.62 -3.94 2.17
N LYS A 134 -25.41 -2.85 2.18
CA LYS A 134 -25.41 -1.82 3.24
C LYS A 134 -26.63 -1.81 4.15
N ASP A 135 -27.40 -2.90 4.16
CA ASP A 135 -28.62 -3.02 4.95
C ASP A 135 -28.32 -3.48 6.39
N ASP A 136 -29.31 -3.43 7.30
CA ASP A 136 -29.23 -3.92 8.69
C ASP A 136 -29.07 -5.46 8.82
N LYS A 137 -28.59 -6.13 7.77
CA LYS A 137 -28.47 -7.58 7.70
C LYS A 137 -27.00 -7.98 7.56
N VAL A 138 -26.68 -9.20 7.98
CA VAL A 138 -25.33 -9.76 7.90
C VAL A 138 -25.15 -10.44 6.55
N THR A 139 -24.07 -10.09 5.85
CA THR A 139 -23.72 -10.65 4.54
C THR A 139 -22.52 -11.58 4.65
N CYS A 140 -22.60 -12.74 4.00
CA CYS A 140 -21.50 -13.67 3.81
C CYS A 140 -21.17 -13.76 2.32
N VAL A 141 -19.90 -13.57 1.98
CA VAL A 141 -19.36 -13.71 0.62
C VAL A 141 -18.29 -14.81 0.63
N ALA A 142 -18.40 -15.75 -0.31
CA ALA A 142 -17.39 -16.76 -0.56
C ALA A 142 -16.71 -16.46 -1.90
N VAL A 143 -15.38 -16.44 -1.91
CA VAL A 143 -14.55 -16.12 -3.08
C VAL A 143 -13.61 -17.27 -3.37
N LYS A 144 -13.40 -17.55 -4.66
CA LYS A 144 -12.41 -18.50 -5.15
C LYS A 144 -11.85 -18.00 -6.48
N HIS A 145 -10.52 -17.88 -6.58
CA HIS A 145 -9.85 -17.42 -7.80
C HIS A 145 -10.38 -16.07 -8.30
N SER A 146 -10.51 -15.12 -7.38
CA SER A 146 -10.99 -13.75 -7.63
C SER A 146 -12.39 -13.67 -8.22
N ALA A 147 -13.20 -14.70 -7.99
CA ALA A 147 -14.61 -14.75 -8.36
C ALA A 147 -15.46 -15.17 -7.17
N SER A 148 -16.60 -14.49 -6.97
CA SER A 148 -17.58 -14.91 -5.96
C SER A 148 -18.19 -16.26 -6.37
N CYS A 149 -18.08 -17.26 -5.51
CA CYS A 149 -18.77 -18.54 -5.70
C CYS A 149 -20.08 -18.62 -4.91
N GLY A 150 -20.33 -17.68 -3.99
CA GLY A 150 -21.57 -17.57 -3.24
C GLY A 150 -21.71 -16.23 -2.52
N VAL A 151 -22.93 -15.72 -2.46
CA VAL A 151 -23.30 -14.55 -1.65
C VAL A 151 -24.63 -14.83 -0.97
N ALA A 152 -24.72 -14.57 0.33
CA ALA A 152 -25.97 -14.72 1.06
C ALA A 152 -26.10 -13.68 2.17
N VAL A 153 -27.35 -13.36 2.49
CA VAL A 153 -27.74 -12.40 3.52
C VAL A 153 -28.63 -13.08 4.56
N GLY A 154 -28.34 -12.83 5.84
CA GLY A 154 -29.06 -13.36 6.98
C GLY A 154 -29.17 -12.35 8.11
N GLN A 155 -29.91 -12.69 9.17
CA GLN A 155 -29.99 -11.88 10.38
C GLN A 155 -28.77 -12.05 11.27
N THR A 156 -28.04 -13.18 11.12
CA THR A 156 -26.83 -13.49 11.88
C THR A 156 -25.72 -13.97 10.95
N ALA A 157 -24.47 -13.91 11.42
CA ALA A 157 -23.32 -14.44 10.70
C ALA A 157 -23.50 -15.93 10.34
N PHE A 158 -23.99 -16.73 11.30
CA PHE A 158 -24.23 -18.15 11.10
C PHE A 158 -25.29 -18.43 10.02
N GLU A 159 -26.42 -17.73 10.07
CA GLU A 159 -27.48 -17.89 9.06
C GLU A 159 -27.00 -17.49 7.65
N SER A 160 -26.26 -16.37 7.54
CA SER A 160 -25.70 -15.94 6.26
C SER A 160 -24.69 -16.95 5.72
N PHE A 161 -23.92 -17.61 6.60
CA PHE A 161 -22.97 -18.64 6.23
C PHE A 161 -23.65 -19.92 5.76
N GLU A 162 -24.65 -20.44 6.49
CA GLU A 162 -25.40 -21.64 6.09
C GLU A 162 -26.03 -21.47 4.70
N LYS A 163 -26.71 -20.33 4.47
CA LYS A 163 -27.29 -20.01 3.17
C LYS A 163 -26.25 -19.93 2.06
N ASN A 164 -25.08 -19.34 2.34
CA ASN A 164 -23.99 -19.22 1.35
C ASN A 164 -23.45 -20.60 0.96
N TYR A 165 -23.23 -21.46 1.96
CA TYR A 165 -22.68 -22.80 1.79
C TYR A 165 -23.71 -23.83 1.28
N GLY A 166 -25.00 -23.50 1.32
CA GLY A 166 -26.09 -24.39 0.92
C GLY A 166 -26.42 -25.46 1.97
N LEU A 167 -26.24 -25.15 3.26
CA LEU A 167 -26.62 -25.97 4.41
C LEU A 167 -28.09 -25.76 4.79
#